data_AF-A0A4Y7L522-F1
#
_entry.id   AF-A0A4Y7L522-F1
#
_cell.length_a   1.000
_cell.length_b   1.000
_cell.length_c   1.000
_cell.angle_alpha   90.00
_cell.angle_beta   90.00
_cell.angle_gamma   90.00
#
_symmetry.space_group_name_H-M   'P 1'
#
loop_
_entity.id
_entity.type
_entity.pdbx_description
1 polymer ?
#
loop_
_entity_poly.entity_id
_entity_poly.type
_entity_poly.pdbx_seq_one_letter_code
_entity_poly.pdbx_strand_id
1 'polypeptide(L)'
;MAEQNSVSDSSASNGISSVIPGWFSEMSPMWPGEAHSLKVEKILLQQKSQYQNVMVFESATYGKVLVLDGVIQVTERDECAYQEMITHLPLGSIPNPKKVLVIGGGDGGVLREVSRYSSAEQIDICEIDGMVVDVSKQFFPALAVGFEDPRVNVHIGDGVAFLKAVPEGTYDAVIVDSSDPIGPAQELFEKPFFASVAKALRPGGVVCTQAESIWLHMHIIEDIVSNCIQYSKAPSTMLGPQFQLTQGIVRYQN
;
A
#
# COMPACT_ATOMS: atom_id res chain seq x y z
N MET A 1 59.65 -33.88 -32.40
CA MET A 1 58.68 -34.63 -31.58
C MET A 1 58.11 -33.66 -30.57
N ALA A 2 56.85 -33.31 -30.78
CA ALA A 2 56.02 -32.50 -29.90
C ALA A 2 55.24 -33.45 -29.00
N GLU A 3 54.98 -33.06 -27.74
CA GLU A 3 53.83 -33.43 -26.89
C GLU A 3 54.07 -32.81 -25.51
N GLN A 4 53.47 -31.65 -25.23
CA GLN A 4 52.17 -31.46 -24.57
C GLN A 4 52.20 -31.73 -23.05
N ASN A 5 52.42 -30.66 -22.29
CA ASN A 5 52.02 -30.55 -20.89
C ASN A 5 50.50 -30.39 -20.84
N SER A 6 49.78 -31.41 -20.35
CA SER A 6 48.37 -31.30 -19.99
C SER A 6 48.25 -30.77 -18.56
N VAL A 7 48.13 -29.45 -18.44
CA VAL A 7 47.53 -28.82 -17.27
C VAL A 7 46.03 -29.12 -17.35
N SER A 8 45.51 -29.81 -16.34
CA SER A 8 44.07 -30.04 -16.19
C SER A 8 43.42 -28.71 -15.85
N ASP A 9 42.77 -28.13 -16.86
CA ASP A 9 42.07 -26.86 -16.77
C ASP A 9 40.83 -27.00 -15.89
N SER A 10 40.72 -26.09 -14.94
CA SER A 10 39.66 -25.98 -13.97
C SER A 10 38.35 -25.56 -14.63
N SER A 11 37.40 -26.47 -14.83
CA SER A 11 36.02 -26.11 -15.18
C SER A 11 35.15 -26.01 -13.94
N ALA A 12 35.38 -24.97 -13.15
CA ALA A 12 34.47 -24.55 -12.09
C ALA A 12 34.34 -23.02 -12.10
N SER A 13 33.49 -22.47 -12.97
CA SER A 13 32.85 -21.15 -12.79
C SER A 13 31.85 -20.83 -13.93
N ASN A 14 30.69 -21.49 -13.95
CA ASN A 14 29.53 -21.02 -14.74
C ASN A 14 28.46 -20.38 -13.85
N GLY A 15 28.89 -19.59 -12.87
CA GLY A 15 28.02 -18.65 -12.16
C GLY A 15 28.22 -17.25 -12.73
N ILE A 16 27.84 -17.03 -14.00
CA ILE A 16 28.02 -15.73 -14.66
C ILE A 16 26.81 -14.86 -14.30
N SER A 17 27.00 -13.98 -13.32
CA SER A 17 26.13 -12.82 -13.09
C SER A 17 26.10 -11.97 -14.37
N SER A 18 24.95 -11.98 -15.05
CA SER A 18 24.67 -11.04 -16.14
C SER A 18 23.30 -10.41 -15.87
N VAL A 19 23.26 -9.07 -15.86
CA VAL A 19 22.00 -8.33 -15.76
C VAL A 19 21.27 -8.48 -17.09
N ILE A 20 20.11 -9.13 -17.08
CA ILE A 20 19.30 -9.33 -18.28
C ILE A 20 18.52 -8.02 -18.55
N PRO A 21 18.66 -7.40 -19.75
CA PRO A 21 17.96 -6.15 -20.04
C PRO A 21 16.43 -6.28 -20.02
N GLY A 22 15.75 -5.15 -19.73
CA GLY A 22 14.29 -5.03 -19.79
C GLY A 22 13.55 -5.64 -18.61
N TRP A 23 14.17 -5.68 -17.43
CA TRP A 23 13.53 -6.02 -16.16
C TRP A 23 13.55 -4.80 -15.27
N PHE A 24 12.44 -4.54 -14.58
CA PHE A 24 12.38 -3.64 -13.44
C PHE A 24 12.60 -4.49 -12.19
N SER A 25 13.51 -4.08 -11.32
CA SER A 25 13.79 -4.75 -10.06
C SER A 25 13.50 -3.79 -8.91
N GLU A 26 12.50 -4.13 -8.11
CA GLU A 26 12.18 -3.42 -6.88
C GLU A 26 13.25 -3.71 -5.82
N MET A 27 13.92 -2.66 -5.36
CA MET A 27 14.99 -2.73 -4.37
C MET A 27 14.78 -1.62 -3.35
N SER A 28 14.81 -1.96 -2.06
CA SER A 28 14.66 -0.98 -0.97
C SER A 28 15.58 -1.33 0.19
N PRO A 29 16.07 -0.33 0.94
CA PRO A 29 16.74 -0.57 2.22
C PRO A 29 15.86 -1.28 3.27
N MET A 30 14.53 -1.29 3.10
CA MET A 30 13.60 -2.01 3.98
C MET A 30 13.73 -3.54 3.85
N TRP A 31 14.16 -4.05 2.69
CA TRP A 31 14.39 -5.48 2.45
C TRP A 31 15.80 -5.73 1.87
N PRO A 32 16.85 -5.59 2.70
CA PRO A 32 18.22 -5.67 2.23
C PRO A 32 18.57 -7.10 1.78
N GLY A 33 19.17 -7.21 0.59
CA GLY A 33 19.66 -8.50 0.07
C GLY A 33 18.65 -9.27 -0.79
N GLU A 34 17.46 -8.72 -1.01
CA GLU A 34 16.40 -9.31 -1.84
C GLU A 34 15.79 -8.28 -2.79
N ALA A 35 15.20 -8.74 -3.88
CA ALA A 35 14.52 -7.91 -4.87
C ALA A 35 13.45 -8.71 -5.62
N HIS A 36 12.32 -8.10 -5.92
CA HIS A 36 11.33 -8.67 -6.82
C HIS A 36 11.48 -8.02 -8.20
N SER A 37 11.55 -8.83 -9.26
CA SER A 37 11.74 -8.32 -10.63
C SER A 37 10.58 -8.66 -11.54
N LEU A 38 10.08 -7.66 -12.26
CA LEU A 38 9.04 -7.81 -13.28
C LEU A 38 9.61 -7.47 -14.67
N LYS A 39 9.29 -8.30 -15.66
CA LYS A 39 9.68 -8.05 -17.05
C LYS A 39 8.88 -6.88 -17.59
N VAL A 40 9.57 -5.84 -18.07
CA VAL A 40 8.95 -4.64 -18.63
C VAL A 40 8.72 -4.84 -20.13
N GLU A 41 7.48 -4.66 -20.58
CA GLU A 41 7.17 -4.55 -22.01
C GLU A 41 7.32 -3.12 -22.50
N LYS A 42 6.77 -2.16 -21.75
CA LYS A 42 6.75 -0.75 -22.14
C LYS A 42 6.66 0.18 -20.93
N ILE A 43 7.52 1.20 -20.88
CA ILE A 43 7.34 2.31 -19.94
C ILE A 43 6.26 3.24 -20.50
N LEU A 44 5.21 3.49 -19.72
CA LEU A 44 4.07 4.31 -20.10
C LEU A 44 4.24 5.76 -19.59
N LEU A 45 4.78 5.91 -18.38
CA LEU A 45 5.06 7.20 -17.76
C LEU A 45 6.24 7.07 -16.80
N GLN A 46 7.05 8.13 -16.74
CA GLN A 46 8.05 8.30 -15.68
C GLN A 46 8.21 9.81 -15.43
N GLN A 47 7.79 10.26 -14.25
CA GLN A 47 7.80 11.66 -13.86
C GLN A 47 8.16 11.79 -12.37
N LYS A 48 8.48 13.01 -11.94
CA LYS A 48 8.69 13.33 -10.54
C LYS A 48 7.67 14.39 -10.13
N SER A 49 6.87 14.10 -9.12
CA SER A 49 5.97 15.06 -8.49
C SER A 49 6.71 15.92 -7.46
N GLN A 50 5.99 16.77 -6.73
CA GLN A 50 6.58 17.48 -5.60
C GLN A 50 6.91 16.56 -4.40
N TYR A 51 6.41 15.32 -4.40
CA TYR A 51 6.55 14.36 -3.31
C TYR A 51 7.48 13.20 -3.64
N GLN A 52 7.33 12.61 -4.83
CA GLN A 52 7.94 11.31 -5.15
C GLN A 52 8.16 11.11 -6.66
N ASN A 53 8.94 10.10 -7.02
CA ASN A 53 9.07 9.64 -8.39
C ASN A 53 7.89 8.71 -8.71
N VAL A 54 7.15 9.02 -9.77
CA VAL A 54 5.99 8.25 -10.24
C VAL A 54 6.36 7.57 -11.55
N MET A 55 6.23 6.26 -11.61
CA MET A 55 6.44 5.48 -12.83
C MET A 55 5.26 4.54 -13.06
N VAL A 56 4.84 4.47 -14.33
CA VAL A 56 3.88 3.46 -14.79
C VAL A 56 4.51 2.71 -15.95
N PHE A 57 4.46 1.38 -15.89
CA PHE A 57 4.88 0.53 -16.99
C PHE A 57 3.92 -0.63 -17.20
N GLU A 58 3.90 -1.15 -18.42
CA GLU A 58 3.23 -2.39 -18.78
C GLU A 58 4.23 -3.54 -18.60
N SER A 59 3.87 -4.50 -17.77
CA SER A 59 4.64 -5.70 -17.50
C SER A 59 4.20 -6.85 -18.41
N ALA A 60 5.08 -7.82 -18.62
CA ALA A 60 4.78 -8.94 -19.51
C ALA A 60 3.69 -9.88 -18.98
N THR A 61 3.47 -9.92 -17.65
CA THR A 61 2.61 -10.94 -17.02
C THR A 61 1.75 -10.44 -15.87
N TYR A 62 1.86 -9.17 -15.46
CA TYR A 62 1.10 -8.57 -14.35
C TYR A 62 0.21 -7.39 -14.79
N GLY A 63 0.12 -7.12 -16.10
CA GLY A 63 -0.57 -5.94 -16.62
C GLY A 63 0.20 -4.66 -16.32
N LYS A 64 -0.51 -3.55 -16.12
CA LYS A 64 0.09 -2.27 -15.73
C LYS A 64 0.51 -2.27 -14.27
N VAL A 65 1.61 -1.58 -14.01
CA VAL A 65 2.25 -1.51 -12.70
C VAL A 65 2.50 -0.05 -12.35
N LEU A 66 2.03 0.39 -11.18
CA LEU A 66 2.35 1.69 -10.60
C LEU A 66 3.52 1.52 -9.62
N VAL A 67 4.52 2.38 -9.76
CA VAL A 67 5.70 2.42 -8.91
C VAL A 67 5.89 3.82 -8.37
N LEU A 68 6.06 3.94 -7.07
CA LEU A 68 6.38 5.17 -6.35
C LEU A 68 7.73 5.03 -5.67
N ASP A 69 8.66 5.96 -5.95
CA ASP A 69 10.03 5.94 -5.41
C ASP A 69 10.77 4.60 -5.52
N GLY A 70 10.46 3.83 -6.57
CA GLY A 70 11.08 2.53 -6.86
C GLY A 70 10.41 1.34 -6.17
N VAL A 71 9.33 1.56 -5.42
CA VAL A 71 8.50 0.54 -4.77
C VAL A 71 7.20 0.35 -5.55
N ILE A 72 6.88 -0.90 -5.90
CA ILE A 72 5.64 -1.29 -6.55
C ILE A 72 4.50 -1.04 -5.57
N GLN A 73 3.53 -0.23 -5.99
CA GLN A 73 2.33 0.03 -5.20
C GLN A 73 1.20 -0.92 -5.59
N VAL A 74 1.00 -1.11 -6.90
CA VAL A 74 -0.10 -1.94 -7.41
C VAL A 74 0.25 -2.54 -8.76
N THR A 75 -0.24 -3.76 -9.00
CA THR A 75 -0.32 -4.38 -10.32
C THR A 75 -1.76 -4.75 -10.64
N GLU A 76 -2.18 -4.63 -11.90
CA GLU A 76 -3.55 -4.99 -12.32
C GLU A 76 -3.90 -6.46 -12.04
N ARG A 77 -2.89 -7.35 -11.97
CA ARG A 77 -3.11 -8.79 -11.81
C ARG A 77 -3.46 -9.20 -10.38
N ASP A 78 -2.94 -8.52 -9.38
CA ASP A 78 -3.03 -8.95 -7.97
C ASP A 78 -3.52 -7.86 -6.99
N GLU A 79 -3.88 -6.68 -7.49
CA GLU A 79 -4.49 -5.58 -6.71
C GLU A 79 -5.64 -6.05 -5.81
N CYS A 80 -6.46 -6.98 -6.31
CA CYS A 80 -7.70 -7.38 -5.63
C CYS A 80 -7.41 -7.97 -4.25
N ALA A 81 -6.32 -8.73 -4.11
CA ALA A 81 -5.97 -9.33 -2.84
C ALA A 81 -5.68 -8.28 -1.76
N TYR A 82 -5.08 -7.16 -2.13
CA TYR A 82 -4.85 -6.07 -1.19
C TYR A 82 -6.11 -5.24 -0.98
N GLN A 83 -6.71 -4.74 -2.06
CA GLN A 83 -7.80 -3.77 -2.02
C GLN A 83 -9.04 -4.35 -1.34
N GLU A 84 -9.39 -5.61 -1.66
CA GLU A 84 -10.50 -6.30 -1.01
C GLU A 84 -10.21 -6.52 0.47
N MET A 85 -8.98 -6.92 0.83
CA MET A 85 -8.66 -7.22 2.22
C MET A 85 -8.61 -5.96 3.07
N ILE A 86 -7.87 -4.92 2.67
CA ILE A 86 -7.76 -3.69 3.46
C ILE A 86 -9.12 -2.99 3.65
N THR A 87 -10.05 -3.23 2.73
CA THR A 87 -11.41 -2.67 2.77
C THR A 87 -12.41 -3.54 3.53
N HIS A 88 -12.55 -4.81 3.14
CA HIS A 88 -13.65 -5.64 3.62
C HIS A 88 -13.42 -6.16 5.03
N LEU A 89 -12.17 -6.26 5.46
CA LEU A 89 -11.82 -6.64 6.82
C LEU A 89 -12.39 -5.66 7.87
N PRO A 90 -12.09 -4.34 7.84
CA PRO A 90 -12.70 -3.40 8.77
C PRO A 90 -14.20 -3.22 8.53
N LEU A 91 -14.63 -3.03 7.28
CA LEU A 91 -16.02 -2.69 6.98
C LEU A 91 -17.00 -3.86 7.20
N GLY A 92 -16.53 -5.09 7.03
CA GLY A 92 -17.28 -6.31 7.39
C GLY A 92 -17.35 -6.57 8.90
N SER A 93 -16.53 -5.89 9.70
CA SER A 93 -16.45 -6.08 11.16
C SER A 93 -17.35 -5.12 11.95
N ILE A 94 -18.03 -4.18 11.29
CA ILE A 94 -18.98 -3.25 11.89
C ILE A 94 -20.33 -3.25 11.16
N PRO A 95 -21.45 -3.04 11.86
CA PRO A 95 -22.76 -2.96 11.21
C PRO A 95 -22.94 -1.62 10.49
N ASN A 96 -23.37 -1.68 9.22
CA ASN A 96 -23.79 -0.52 8.42
C ASN A 96 -22.82 0.67 8.46
N PRO A 97 -21.56 0.54 8.01
CA PRO A 97 -20.63 1.67 7.93
C PRO A 97 -21.21 2.77 7.03
N LYS A 98 -21.33 4.00 7.54
CA LYS A 98 -21.91 5.15 6.83
C LYS A 98 -20.85 6.15 6.37
N LYS A 99 -19.91 6.50 7.24
CA LYS A 99 -18.87 7.48 6.96
C LYS A 99 -17.49 6.86 7.08
N VAL A 100 -16.81 6.72 5.94
CA VAL A 100 -15.50 6.06 5.83
C VAL A 100 -14.46 7.09 5.38
N LEU A 101 -13.28 7.06 6.02
CA LEU A 101 -12.11 7.83 5.59
C LEU A 101 -11.08 6.87 5.00
N VAL A 102 -10.53 7.21 3.84
CA VAL A 102 -9.36 6.58 3.23
C VAL A 102 -8.21 7.58 3.24
N ILE A 103 -7.05 7.20 3.76
CA ILE A 103 -5.82 8.00 3.73
C ILE A 103 -4.86 7.31 2.79
N GLY A 104 -4.36 8.05 1.78
CA GLY A 104 -3.72 7.48 0.61
C GLY A 104 -4.75 6.88 -0.35
N GLY A 105 -4.42 5.77 -1.02
CA GLY A 105 -5.31 5.13 -1.99
C GLY A 105 -5.45 5.88 -3.31
N GLY A 106 -4.40 6.57 -3.74
CA GLY A 106 -4.34 7.36 -4.97
C GLY A 106 -4.64 6.59 -6.27
N ASP A 107 -4.72 5.25 -6.27
CA ASP A 107 -5.17 4.46 -7.41
C ASP A 107 -6.70 4.35 -7.54
N GLY A 108 -7.44 4.60 -6.45
CA GLY A 108 -8.90 4.58 -6.41
C GLY A 108 -9.54 3.21 -6.19
N GLY A 109 -8.75 2.14 -6.17
CA GLY A 109 -9.23 0.78 -6.02
C GLY A 109 -9.83 0.48 -4.64
N VAL A 110 -9.24 1.00 -3.56
CA VAL A 110 -9.87 0.95 -2.23
C VAL A 110 -11.23 1.67 -2.24
N LEU A 111 -11.37 2.80 -2.94
CA LEU A 111 -12.65 3.49 -3.07
C LEU A 111 -13.68 2.67 -3.83
N ARG A 112 -13.26 1.95 -4.89
CA ARG A 112 -14.10 1.00 -5.62
C ARG A 112 -14.65 -0.08 -4.69
N GLU A 113 -13.81 -0.62 -3.81
CA GLU A 113 -14.22 -1.65 -2.85
C GLU A 113 -15.13 -1.10 -1.74
N VAL A 114 -14.85 0.11 -1.20
CA VAL A 114 -15.71 0.76 -0.21
C VAL A 114 -17.09 1.06 -0.81
N SER A 115 -17.14 1.43 -2.09
CA SER A 115 -18.38 1.74 -2.81
C SER A 115 -19.33 0.55 -2.94
N ARG A 116 -18.86 -0.69 -2.73
CA ARG A 116 -19.74 -1.88 -2.68
C ARG A 116 -20.67 -1.89 -1.46
N TYR A 117 -20.36 -1.14 -0.41
CA TYR A 117 -21.21 -1.02 0.77
C TYR A 117 -22.32 -0.01 0.50
N SER A 118 -23.54 -0.49 0.29
CA SER A 118 -24.72 0.36 0.10
C SER A 118 -25.10 1.19 1.33
N SER A 119 -24.58 0.82 2.50
CA SER A 119 -24.73 1.59 3.74
C SER A 119 -23.80 2.80 3.80
N ALA A 120 -22.72 2.84 3.01
CA ALA A 120 -21.82 3.99 2.96
C ALA A 120 -22.56 5.17 2.35
N GLU A 121 -22.61 6.28 3.09
CA GLU A 121 -23.25 7.55 2.72
C GLU A 121 -22.19 8.60 2.33
N GLN A 122 -20.99 8.54 2.91
CA GLN A 122 -19.88 9.45 2.63
C GLN A 122 -18.55 8.69 2.69
N ILE A 123 -17.73 8.87 1.65
CA ILE A 123 -16.39 8.29 1.52
C ILE A 123 -15.42 9.46 1.32
N ASP A 124 -14.67 9.83 2.36
CA ASP A 124 -13.65 10.87 2.22
C ASP A 124 -12.33 10.20 1.88
N ILE A 125 -11.59 10.71 0.90
CA ILE A 125 -10.21 10.28 0.60
C ILE A 125 -9.26 11.45 0.76
N CYS A 126 -8.16 11.24 1.46
CA CYS A 126 -7.07 12.21 1.57
C CYS A 126 -5.80 11.64 0.92
N GLU A 127 -5.47 12.13 -0.29
CA GLU A 127 -4.27 11.77 -1.04
C GLU A 127 -3.34 12.97 -1.11
N ILE A 128 -2.08 12.80 -0.72
CA ILE A 128 -1.13 13.90 -0.65
C ILE A 128 -0.69 14.35 -2.06
N ASP A 129 -0.56 13.40 -2.98
CA ASP A 129 -0.02 13.61 -4.31
C ASP A 129 -1.10 13.55 -5.40
N GLY A 130 -1.61 14.72 -5.79
CA GLY A 130 -2.57 14.83 -6.89
C GLY A 130 -2.08 14.23 -8.22
N MET A 131 -0.76 14.15 -8.44
CA MET A 131 -0.22 13.48 -9.63
C MET A 131 -0.54 11.99 -9.63
N VAL A 132 -0.53 11.32 -8.48
CA VAL A 132 -0.87 9.90 -8.38
C VAL A 132 -2.33 9.69 -8.79
N VAL A 133 -3.24 10.53 -8.32
CA VAL A 133 -4.67 10.47 -8.72
C VAL A 133 -4.83 10.63 -10.23
N ASP A 134 -4.18 11.62 -10.82
CA ASP A 134 -4.29 11.91 -12.26
C ASP A 134 -3.70 10.78 -13.11
N VAL A 135 -2.52 10.26 -12.72
CA VAL A 135 -1.86 9.11 -13.37
C VAL A 135 -2.74 7.86 -13.26
N SER A 136 -3.35 7.63 -12.10
CA SER A 136 -4.23 6.49 -11.88
C SER A 136 -5.48 6.55 -12.75
N LYS A 137 -6.13 7.73 -12.85
CA LYS A 137 -7.25 7.94 -13.77
C LYS A 137 -6.88 7.70 -15.22
N GLN A 138 -5.66 8.06 -15.62
CA GLN A 138 -5.20 7.90 -16.99
C GLN A 138 -4.87 6.44 -17.34
N PHE A 139 -4.17 5.72 -16.45
CA PHE A 139 -3.58 4.41 -16.78
C PHE A 139 -4.30 3.23 -16.13
N PHE A 140 -5.07 3.44 -15.06
CA PHE A 140 -5.76 2.39 -14.30
C PHE A 140 -7.27 2.70 -14.17
N PRO A 141 -8.01 2.86 -15.27
CA PRO A 141 -9.43 3.26 -15.22
C PRO A 141 -10.32 2.28 -14.44
N ALA A 142 -9.96 0.99 -14.39
CA ALA A 142 -10.69 -0.02 -13.62
C ALA A 142 -10.52 0.12 -12.09
N LEU A 143 -9.45 0.77 -11.62
CA LEU A 143 -9.24 1.14 -10.22
C LEU A 143 -9.86 2.52 -9.98
N ALA A 144 -9.51 3.47 -10.84
CA ALA A 144 -9.86 4.87 -10.70
C ALA A 144 -11.37 5.17 -10.85
N VAL A 145 -12.17 4.21 -11.35
CA VAL A 145 -13.64 4.27 -11.29
C VAL A 145 -14.15 4.49 -9.85
N GLY A 146 -13.39 4.09 -8.83
CA GLY A 146 -13.71 4.38 -7.44
C GLY A 146 -13.83 5.88 -7.15
N PHE A 147 -13.11 6.75 -7.88
CA PHE A 147 -13.25 8.21 -7.75
C PHE A 147 -14.54 8.77 -8.37
N GLU A 148 -15.27 7.98 -9.16
CA GLU A 148 -16.50 8.41 -9.84
C GLU A 148 -17.77 8.18 -9.02
N ASP A 149 -17.68 7.46 -7.89
CA ASP A 149 -18.82 7.27 -7.01
C ASP A 149 -19.26 8.62 -6.40
N PRO A 150 -20.55 8.99 -6.48
CA PRO A 150 -21.02 10.31 -6.03
C PRO A 150 -20.91 10.54 -4.52
N ARG A 151 -20.61 9.49 -3.74
CA ARG A 151 -20.37 9.58 -2.30
C ARG A 151 -18.91 9.91 -1.96
N VAL A 152 -18.01 9.90 -2.95
CA VAL A 152 -16.58 10.14 -2.77
C VAL A 152 -16.27 11.63 -2.75
N ASN A 153 -15.61 12.08 -1.69
CA ASN A 153 -15.05 13.42 -1.57
C ASN A 153 -13.53 13.35 -1.57
N VAL A 154 -12.92 13.92 -2.61
CA VAL A 154 -11.47 13.92 -2.78
C VAL A 154 -10.85 15.15 -2.12
N HIS A 155 -9.92 14.91 -1.20
CA HIS A 155 -9.09 15.92 -0.56
C HIS A 155 -7.64 15.71 -0.99
N ILE A 156 -7.09 16.65 -1.75
CA ILE A 156 -5.66 16.64 -2.07
C ILE A 156 -4.91 17.37 -0.95
N GLY A 157 -4.13 16.62 -0.16
CA GLY A 157 -3.41 17.16 0.99
C GLY A 157 -2.89 16.08 1.94
N ASP A 158 -2.22 16.54 3.00
CA ASP A 158 -1.66 15.66 4.02
C ASP A 158 -2.76 15.02 4.89
N GLY A 159 -2.80 13.68 4.91
CA GLY A 159 -3.70 12.88 5.74
C GLY A 159 -3.56 13.11 7.24
N VAL A 160 -2.36 13.42 7.73
CA VAL A 160 -2.11 13.74 9.14
C VAL A 160 -2.77 15.07 9.50
N ALA A 161 -2.53 16.12 8.69
CA ALA A 161 -3.18 17.42 8.86
C ALA A 161 -4.70 17.32 8.75
N PHE A 162 -5.21 16.54 7.79
CA PHE A 162 -6.63 16.28 7.61
C PHE A 162 -7.25 15.67 8.87
N LEU A 163 -6.69 14.55 9.37
CA LEU A 163 -7.19 13.88 10.58
C LEU A 163 -7.19 14.78 11.82
N LYS A 164 -6.18 15.65 11.98
CA LYS A 164 -6.14 16.59 13.12
C LYS A 164 -7.32 17.57 13.10
N ALA A 165 -7.80 17.95 11.91
CA ALA A 165 -8.93 18.85 11.73
C ALA A 165 -10.30 18.14 11.86
N VAL A 166 -10.34 16.81 11.83
CA VAL A 166 -11.57 16.03 11.95
C VAL A 166 -12.17 16.17 13.37
N PRO A 167 -13.48 16.48 13.49
CA PRO A 167 -14.18 16.46 14.78
C PRO A 167 -14.17 15.07 15.41
N GLU A 168 -14.16 15.02 16.75
CA GLU A 168 -14.17 13.75 17.48
C GLU A 168 -15.41 12.91 17.12
N GLY A 169 -15.20 11.61 16.89
CA GLY A 169 -16.28 10.65 16.68
C GLY A 169 -17.01 10.76 15.34
N THR A 170 -16.34 11.25 14.30
CA THR A 170 -16.93 11.50 12.97
C THR A 170 -17.03 10.25 12.10
N TYR A 171 -16.02 9.38 12.09
CA TYR A 171 -15.91 8.26 11.15
C TYR A 171 -16.31 6.93 11.78
N ASP A 172 -17.00 6.10 11.00
CA ASP A 172 -17.27 4.69 11.32
C ASP A 172 -16.01 3.84 11.13
N ALA A 173 -15.26 4.12 10.06
CA ALA A 173 -14.04 3.42 9.72
C ALA A 173 -12.99 4.38 9.13
N VAL A 174 -11.73 4.11 9.44
CA VAL A 174 -10.56 4.74 8.82
C VAL A 174 -9.72 3.64 8.17
N ILE A 175 -9.41 3.78 6.88
CA ILE A 175 -8.52 2.91 6.13
C ILE A 175 -7.26 3.72 5.80
N VAL A 176 -6.10 3.20 6.19
CA VAL A 176 -4.80 3.81 5.92
C VAL A 176 -4.09 2.95 4.87
N ASP A 177 -4.27 3.36 3.61
CA ASP A 177 -3.66 2.78 2.42
C ASP A 177 -2.42 3.59 2.06
N SER A 178 -1.38 3.42 2.86
CA SER A 178 -0.11 4.12 2.72
C SER A 178 0.98 3.23 2.17
N SER A 179 1.96 3.85 1.51
CA SER A 179 3.24 3.22 1.22
C SER A 179 4.04 2.90 2.49
N ASP A 180 5.18 2.25 2.32
CA ASP A 180 6.18 1.98 3.38
C ASP A 180 6.52 3.25 4.20
N PRO A 181 7.01 3.12 5.45
CA PRO A 181 7.35 4.22 6.36
C PRO A 181 8.61 5.02 5.94
N ILE A 182 8.70 5.40 4.68
CA ILE A 182 9.76 6.19 4.07
C ILE A 182 9.12 7.39 3.36
N GLY A 183 9.77 8.55 3.46
CA GLY A 183 9.33 9.76 2.77
C GLY A 183 8.00 10.28 3.33
N PRO A 184 7.01 10.61 2.47
CA PRO A 184 5.79 11.30 2.90
C PRO A 184 4.89 10.46 3.83
N ALA A 185 5.03 9.14 3.86
CA ALA A 185 4.21 8.25 4.68
C ALA A 185 4.74 8.04 6.10
N GLN A 186 5.95 8.51 6.44
CA GLN A 186 6.60 8.21 7.74
C GLN A 186 5.72 8.58 8.95
N GLU A 187 5.07 9.74 8.92
CA GLU A 187 4.23 10.22 10.02
C GLU A 187 3.00 9.34 10.29
N LEU A 188 2.55 8.57 9.29
CA LEU A 188 1.40 7.66 9.39
C LEU A 188 1.67 6.45 10.29
N PHE A 189 2.94 6.20 10.63
CA PHE A 189 3.36 5.10 11.51
C PHE A 189 3.66 5.57 12.94
N GLU A 190 3.57 6.87 13.21
CA GLU A 190 3.92 7.44 14.51
C GLU A 190 2.74 7.51 15.48
N LYS A 191 3.04 7.48 16.79
CA LYS A 191 2.04 7.57 17.88
C LYS A 191 1.03 8.73 17.73
N PRO A 192 1.44 9.97 17.37
CA PRO A 192 0.50 11.09 17.25
C PRO A 192 -0.57 10.87 16.17
N PHE A 193 -0.24 10.12 15.12
CA PHE A 193 -1.18 9.78 14.07
C PHE A 193 -2.26 8.82 14.60
N PHE A 194 -1.88 7.73 15.27
CA PHE A 194 -2.84 6.79 15.88
C PHE A 194 -3.76 7.45 16.92
N ALA A 195 -3.25 8.42 17.68
CA ALA A 195 -4.09 9.22 18.58
C ALA A 195 -5.14 10.05 17.82
N SER A 196 -4.78 10.60 16.66
CA SER A 196 -5.68 11.38 15.81
C SER A 196 -6.74 10.49 15.16
N VAL A 197 -6.35 9.28 14.71
CA VAL A 197 -7.29 8.25 14.22
C VAL A 197 -8.29 7.88 15.30
N ALA A 198 -7.82 7.53 16.50
CA ALA A 198 -8.68 7.11 17.61
C ALA A 198 -9.68 8.22 18.03
N LYS A 199 -9.29 9.49 17.93
CA LYS A 199 -10.19 10.64 18.13
C LYS A 199 -11.22 10.76 17.01
N ALA A 200 -10.80 10.61 15.75
CA ALA A 200 -11.67 10.73 14.59
C ALA A 200 -12.75 9.63 14.52
N LEU A 201 -12.45 8.44 15.04
CA LEU A 201 -13.38 7.32 15.10
C LEU A 201 -14.48 7.52 16.14
N ARG A 202 -15.73 7.20 15.78
CA ARG A 202 -16.83 7.11 16.74
C ARG A 202 -16.60 5.97 17.75
N PRO A 203 -17.32 5.93 18.89
CA PRO A 203 -17.32 4.75 19.75
C PRO A 203 -17.65 3.47 18.96
N GLY A 204 -16.76 2.47 19.04
CA GLY A 204 -16.87 1.22 18.28
C GLY A 204 -16.58 1.36 16.78
N GLY A 205 -15.97 2.46 16.34
CA GLY A 205 -15.39 2.57 15.00
C GLY A 205 -14.10 1.77 14.90
N VAL A 206 -13.68 1.48 13.66
CA VAL A 206 -12.55 0.60 13.36
C VAL A 206 -11.48 1.28 12.50
N VAL A 207 -10.24 0.85 12.63
CA VAL A 207 -9.16 1.25 11.72
C VAL A 207 -8.50 0.02 11.11
N CYS A 208 -8.18 0.12 9.82
CA CYS A 208 -7.31 -0.82 9.12
C CYS A 208 -6.14 -0.04 8.52
N THR A 209 -4.95 -0.58 8.61
CA THR A 209 -3.72 0.03 8.09
C THR A 209 -2.88 -1.05 7.42
N GLN A 210 -2.18 -0.70 6.35
CA GLN A 210 -0.99 -1.44 5.94
C GLN A 210 -0.06 -1.46 7.14
N ALA A 211 0.53 -2.63 7.43
CA ALA A 211 1.44 -2.79 8.55
C ALA A 211 2.59 -3.73 8.24
N GLU A 212 3.17 -3.60 7.04
CA GLU A 212 4.41 -4.27 6.71
C GLU A 212 4.39 -5.81 6.78
N SER A 213 5.55 -6.45 6.55
CA SER A 213 5.65 -7.91 6.41
C SER A 213 6.07 -8.60 7.68
N ILE A 214 5.34 -9.64 8.09
CA ILE A 214 5.71 -10.48 9.23
C ILE A 214 7.05 -11.20 9.05
N TRP A 215 7.53 -11.33 7.81
CA TRP A 215 8.80 -12.00 7.52
C TRP A 215 10.00 -11.06 7.59
N LEU A 216 9.78 -9.74 7.50
CA LEU A 216 10.84 -8.73 7.36
C LEU A 216 10.81 -7.68 8.48
N HIS A 217 9.62 -7.30 8.93
CA HIS A 217 9.36 -6.06 9.66
C HIS A 217 8.67 -6.30 11.02
N MET A 218 8.92 -7.45 11.67
CA MET A 218 8.30 -7.79 12.96
C MET A 218 8.45 -6.70 14.02
N HIS A 219 9.60 -6.02 14.07
CA HIS A 219 9.85 -4.91 14.99
C HIS A 219 8.91 -3.71 14.72
N ILE A 220 8.66 -3.37 13.46
CA ILE A 220 7.71 -2.30 13.08
C ILE A 220 6.29 -2.72 13.44
N ILE A 221 5.93 -3.98 13.17
CA ILE A 221 4.61 -4.53 13.50
C ILE A 221 4.34 -4.48 15.00
N GLU A 222 5.33 -4.86 15.82
CA GLU A 222 5.22 -4.79 17.29
C GLU A 222 4.97 -3.35 17.79
N ASP A 223 5.64 -2.37 17.20
CA ASP A 223 5.44 -0.95 17.52
C ASP A 223 4.05 -0.45 17.10
N ILE A 224 3.61 -0.79 15.88
CA ILE A 224 2.26 -0.47 15.38
C ILE A 224 1.20 -1.07 16.32
N VAL A 225 1.31 -2.37 16.63
CA VAL A 225 0.38 -3.06 17.53
C VAL A 225 0.37 -2.41 18.91
N SER A 226 1.54 -2.07 19.46
CA SER A 226 1.65 -1.39 20.75
C SER A 226 0.96 -0.02 20.75
N ASN A 227 1.12 0.76 19.67
CA ASN A 227 0.46 2.04 19.48
C ASN A 227 -1.06 1.87 19.38
N CYS A 228 -1.52 0.92 18.58
CA CYS A 228 -2.93 0.57 18.43
C CYS A 228 -3.58 0.17 19.77
N ILE A 229 -2.92 -0.67 20.57
CA ILE A 229 -3.39 -1.08 21.90
C ILE A 229 -3.47 0.12 22.84
N GLN A 230 -2.47 1.01 22.82
CA GLN A 230 -2.44 2.18 23.69
C GLN A 230 -3.63 3.13 23.44
N TYR A 231 -4.06 3.29 22.19
CA TYR A 231 -5.13 4.22 21.81
C TYR A 231 -6.49 3.57 21.59
N SER A 232 -6.56 2.24 21.57
CA SER A 232 -7.82 1.50 21.61
C SER A 232 -8.43 1.56 23.01
N LYS A 233 -9.69 2.02 23.11
CA LYS A 233 -10.47 1.95 24.35
C LYS A 233 -11.07 0.55 24.59
N ALA A 234 -10.80 -0.44 23.73
CA ALA A 234 -11.30 -1.80 23.88
C ALA A 234 -10.50 -2.57 24.96
N PRO A 235 -11.13 -3.41 25.79
CA PRO A 235 -10.42 -4.28 26.73
C PRO A 235 -9.45 -5.20 25.99
N SER A 236 -8.26 -5.42 26.54
CA SER A 236 -7.19 -6.27 25.98
C SER A 236 -7.60 -7.73 25.76
N THR A 237 -8.74 -8.18 26.32
CA THR A 237 -9.36 -9.49 26.08
C THR A 237 -10.28 -9.55 24.85
N MET A 238 -10.58 -8.42 24.22
CA MET A 238 -11.34 -8.28 22.97
C MET A 238 -10.46 -7.84 21.79
N LEU A 239 -9.17 -8.18 21.79
CA LEU A 239 -8.29 -8.03 20.61
C LEU A 239 -8.61 -9.10 19.53
N GLY A 240 -9.91 -9.26 19.24
CA GLY A 240 -10.45 -9.67 17.94
C GLY A 240 -10.75 -8.43 17.09
N PRO A 241 -11.41 -8.57 15.93
CA PRO A 241 -11.20 -7.85 14.65
C PRO A 241 -11.42 -6.32 14.65
N GLN A 242 -10.62 -5.57 15.42
CA GLN A 242 -10.65 -4.09 15.45
C GLN A 242 -9.38 -3.44 14.90
N PHE A 243 -8.32 -4.23 14.70
CA PHE A 243 -7.15 -3.87 13.92
C PHE A 243 -6.83 -5.06 13.03
N GLN A 244 -7.08 -4.92 11.73
CA GLN A 244 -6.68 -5.92 10.76
C GLN A 244 -5.45 -5.40 10.02
N LEU A 245 -4.36 -6.14 10.11
CA LEU A 245 -3.13 -5.88 9.37
C LEU A 245 -3.27 -6.61 8.04
N THR A 246 -3.13 -5.89 6.93
CA THR A 246 -3.09 -6.48 5.60
C THR A 246 -1.78 -6.11 4.94
N GLN A 247 -1.15 -7.10 4.30
CA GLN A 247 -0.03 -6.87 3.41
C GLN A 247 -0.57 -6.74 1.99
N GLY A 248 -0.34 -5.57 1.39
CA GLY A 248 -0.54 -5.31 -0.02
C GLY A 248 0.72 -5.49 -0.83
N ILE A 249 1.19 -6.72 -0.86
CA ILE A 249 1.72 -7.45 -2.02
C ILE A 249 1.77 -8.85 -1.47
N VAL A 250 0.99 -9.72 -2.06
CA VAL A 250 1.05 -11.14 -1.77
C VAL A 250 2.42 -11.64 -2.25
N ARG A 251 3.44 -11.56 -1.39
CA ARG A 251 4.71 -12.27 -1.57
C ARG A 251 4.45 -13.77 -1.32
N TYR A 252 3.68 -14.41 -2.20
CA TYR A 252 3.70 -15.87 -2.31
C TYR A 252 4.99 -16.24 -3.05
N GLN A 253 6.06 -16.48 -2.30
CA GLN A 253 7.08 -17.41 -2.75
C GLN A 253 6.58 -18.83 -2.38
N ASN A 254 6.29 -19.63 -3.40
CA ASN A 254 6.48 -21.08 -3.30
C ASN A 254 7.92 -21.40 -3.68
#